data_AF-T2IK55-F1
#
_entry.id   AF-T2IK55-F1
#
_cell.length_a   1.000
_cell.length_b   1.000
_cell.length_c   1.000
_cell.angle_alpha   90.00
_cell.angle_beta   90.00
_cell.angle_gamma   90.00
#
_symmetry.space_group_name_H-M   'P 1'
#
loop_
_entity.id
_entity.type
_entity.pdbx_description
1 polymer ?
#
loop_
_entity_poly.entity_id
_entity_poly.type
_entity_poly.pdbx_seq_one_letter_code
_entity_poly.pdbx_strand_id
1 'polypeptide(L)'
;MINVVEDINERREALLNAWQLTNKVLIVSAQVLIDDRDRGVIAYGDGIITSRNTFQKYYEQEELKFYIDQVLEVDSIPIGLGIYLVFRDEMEAQKFRASRFHSRAKTPRLITKVRRFEDYEHLLQPLMEFYTERGRLPAKGELRNEVQLKEEFRSFRQAFKVVLQVTYEDDWDMITEKRRQDLLLYLALSQFDRRPKMRELSPEVKQDIKSLFGSYNSACVMADAMLYQVGNLEIIAQLCQKQTLGRKLKNSLLIHISVLEKLEPLLRLYEGCASRTVGRLEEANVIQFSWRIPKITYLYYPDFDDNPHPILHSRMQIQLNNLRVNHSDYEEEENPPILHYKDSLVSPDYPLYETFKELTEKEQELGLLDDYHQVNRLQGWLKFLQENNLKLDGYDLIED
;
A
#
# COMPACT_ATOMS: atom_id res chain seq x y z
N MET A 1 9.26 -18.59 12.50
CA MET A 1 8.18 -18.69 13.50
C MET A 1 8.78 -18.71 14.89
N ILE A 2 8.58 -17.66 15.68
CA ILE A 2 9.19 -17.49 17.01
C ILE A 2 8.21 -17.69 18.19
N ASN A 3 6.92 -17.67 17.89
CA ASN A 3 5.80 -17.80 18.84
C ASN A 3 5.66 -19.18 19.52
N VAL A 4 6.38 -20.20 19.02
CA VAL A 4 6.28 -21.60 19.49
C VAL A 4 7.36 -21.94 20.53
N VAL A 5 8.33 -21.04 20.77
CA VAL A 5 9.41 -21.27 21.73
C VAL A 5 9.00 -20.75 23.10
N GLU A 6 8.84 -21.66 24.05
CA GLU A 6 8.35 -21.38 25.41
C GLU A 6 9.38 -20.59 26.24
N ASP A 7 10.63 -21.07 26.31
CA ASP A 7 11.68 -20.44 27.10
C ASP A 7 12.19 -19.16 26.43
N ILE A 8 12.26 -18.07 27.20
CA ILE A 8 12.67 -16.75 26.71
C ILE A 8 14.14 -16.74 26.23
N ASN A 9 15.03 -17.48 26.91
CA ASN A 9 16.43 -17.57 26.52
C ASN A 9 16.58 -18.41 25.26
N GLU A 10 15.89 -19.55 25.18
CA GLU A 10 15.86 -20.38 23.97
C GLU A 10 15.30 -19.59 22.77
N ARG A 11 14.24 -18.80 22.99
CA ARG A 11 13.64 -17.92 21.98
C ARG A 11 14.63 -16.87 21.48
N ARG A 12 15.42 -16.30 22.39
CA ARG A 12 16.49 -15.35 22.06
C ARG A 12 17.61 -16.03 21.28
N GLU A 13 18.09 -17.18 21.74
CA GLU A 13 19.15 -17.95 21.07
C GLU A 13 18.73 -18.41 19.68
N ALA A 14 17.51 -18.91 19.53
CA ALA A 14 16.96 -19.29 18.23
C ALA A 14 16.96 -18.12 17.24
N LEU A 15 16.55 -16.93 17.68
CA LEU A 15 16.57 -15.73 16.85
C LEU A 15 18.00 -15.31 16.47
N LEU A 16 18.94 -15.35 17.42
CA LEU A 16 20.35 -15.05 17.17
C LEU A 16 21.01 -16.06 16.22
N ASN A 17 20.72 -17.36 16.39
CA ASN A 17 21.24 -18.42 15.52
C ASN A 17 20.69 -18.29 14.09
N ALA A 18 19.39 -18.03 13.95
CA ALA A 18 18.78 -17.75 12.66
C ALA A 18 19.41 -16.50 12.00
N TRP A 19 19.68 -15.47 12.79
CA TRP A 19 20.37 -14.28 12.31
C TRP A 19 21.77 -14.61 11.81
N GLN A 20 22.59 -15.35 12.56
CA GLN A 20 23.94 -15.76 12.15
C GLN A 20 23.96 -16.47 10.79
N LEU A 21 22.98 -17.33 10.51
CA LEU A 21 22.84 -18.05 9.24
C LEU A 21 22.31 -17.18 8.09
N THR A 22 21.81 -15.97 8.38
CA THR A 22 21.19 -15.09 7.39
C THR A 22 22.25 -14.35 6.57
N ASN A 23 22.21 -14.57 5.25
CA ASN A 23 23.09 -13.89 4.29
C ASN A 23 22.62 -12.48 3.90
N LYS A 24 21.30 -12.28 3.71
CA LYS A 24 20.75 -11.00 3.21
C LYS A 24 19.59 -10.47 4.04
N VAL A 25 18.52 -11.27 4.15
CA VAL A 25 17.27 -10.89 4.82
C VAL A 25 16.80 -12.04 5.68
N LEU A 26 16.47 -11.76 6.94
CA LEU A 26 15.79 -12.67 7.85
C LEU A 26 14.31 -12.32 7.87
N ILE A 27 13.44 -13.31 7.72
CA ILE A 27 11.99 -13.17 7.88
C ILE A 27 11.62 -13.71 9.26
N VAL A 28 11.06 -12.85 10.10
CA VAL A 28 10.57 -13.22 11.42
C VAL A 28 9.05 -13.14 11.42
N SER A 29 8.41 -14.21 11.87
CA SER A 29 6.96 -14.31 11.96
C SER A 29 6.54 -14.83 13.33
N ALA A 30 5.48 -14.24 13.89
CA ALA A 30 4.85 -14.65 15.13
C ALA A 30 3.33 -14.39 15.07
N GLN A 31 2.55 -15.12 15.86
CA GLN A 31 1.14 -14.80 16.05
C GLN A 31 1.00 -13.56 16.95
N VAL A 32 0.09 -12.67 16.55
CA VAL A 32 -0.20 -11.42 17.26
C VAL A 32 -1.50 -11.59 18.04
N LEU A 33 -1.54 -11.17 19.30
CA LEU A 33 -2.76 -11.12 20.10
C LEU A 33 -3.59 -9.98 19.52
N ILE A 34 -4.80 -10.29 19.09
CA ILE A 34 -5.76 -9.26 18.74
C ILE A 34 -6.98 -9.49 19.62
N ASP A 35 -7.57 -8.38 20.09
CA ASP A 35 -8.71 -8.31 21.00
C ASP A 35 -9.92 -9.04 20.36
N ASP A 36 -9.96 -10.36 20.53
CA ASP A 36 -10.99 -11.26 20.00
C ASP A 36 -12.10 -11.34 21.05
N ARG A 37 -13.28 -10.81 20.73
CA ARG A 37 -14.40 -10.69 21.68
C ARG A 37 -14.94 -12.05 22.13
N ASP A 38 -14.64 -13.12 21.39
CA ASP A 38 -15.32 -14.42 21.53
C ASP A 38 -14.48 -15.52 22.19
N ARG A 39 -13.16 -15.33 22.38
CA ARG A 39 -12.26 -16.36 22.92
C ARG A 39 -11.64 -15.94 24.24
N GLY A 40 -12.34 -16.24 25.33
CA GLY A 40 -11.86 -16.02 26.70
C GLY A 40 -10.42 -16.53 26.91
N VAL A 41 -9.54 -15.62 27.34
CA VAL A 41 -8.10 -15.87 27.52
C VAL A 41 -7.85 -16.54 28.88
N ILE A 42 -7.33 -17.77 28.90
CA ILE A 42 -6.77 -18.40 30.10
C ILE A 42 -5.26 -18.17 30.07
N ALA A 43 -4.76 -17.27 30.92
CA ALA A 43 -3.35 -16.88 30.97
C ALA A 43 -2.48 -17.92 31.70
N TYR A 44 -1.33 -18.29 31.12
CA TYR A 44 -0.25 -19.03 31.79
C TYR A 44 1.11 -18.54 31.27
N GLY A 45 1.92 -17.87 32.10
CA GLY A 45 3.17 -17.23 31.67
C GLY A 45 2.94 -15.96 30.83
N ASP A 46 3.79 -15.70 29.82
CA ASP A 46 3.63 -14.62 28.84
C ASP A 46 2.89 -15.07 27.55
N GLY A 47 2.18 -16.20 27.60
CA GLY A 47 1.43 -16.78 26.48
C GLY A 47 0.15 -17.52 26.91
N ILE A 48 -0.47 -18.23 25.98
CA ILE A 48 -1.69 -19.03 26.17
C ILE A 48 -1.39 -20.49 25.76
N ILE A 49 -1.89 -21.46 26.52
CA ILE A 49 -1.91 -22.87 26.10
C ILE A 49 -3.18 -23.10 25.30
N THR A 50 -3.05 -23.53 24.04
CA THR A 50 -4.20 -23.82 23.19
C THR A 50 -4.97 -25.04 23.68
N SER A 51 -6.20 -25.25 23.19
CA SER A 51 -6.99 -26.47 23.44
C SER A 51 -6.29 -27.77 23.01
N ARG A 52 -5.20 -27.67 22.23
CA ARG A 52 -4.34 -28.78 21.78
C ARG A 52 -3.07 -28.95 22.63
N ASN A 53 -2.98 -28.28 23.79
CA ASN A 53 -1.88 -28.39 24.75
C ASN A 53 -0.51 -27.92 24.22
N THR A 54 -0.50 -26.90 23.36
CA THR A 54 0.73 -26.26 22.83
C THR A 54 0.84 -24.83 23.36
N PHE A 55 2.03 -24.43 23.83
CA PHE A 55 2.32 -23.04 24.20
C PHE A 55 2.33 -22.15 22.96
N GLN A 56 1.61 -21.03 23.01
CA GLN A 56 1.67 -19.97 22.01
C GLN A 56 1.79 -18.63 22.72
N LYS A 57 2.92 -17.94 22.50
CA LYS A 57 2.99 -16.52 22.82
C LYS A 57 2.32 -15.73 21.72
N TYR A 58 1.35 -14.93 22.12
CA TYR A 58 0.76 -13.92 21.28
C TYR A 58 1.39 -12.58 21.62
N TYR A 59 1.99 -11.94 20.63
CA TYR A 59 2.62 -10.64 20.81
C TYR A 59 1.63 -9.52 20.49
N GLU A 60 1.72 -8.36 21.15
CA GLU A 60 1.24 -7.14 20.47
C GLU A 60 2.21 -6.80 19.33
N GLN A 61 1.71 -6.19 18.24
CA GLN A 61 2.56 -5.92 17.06
C GLN A 61 3.78 -5.06 17.42
N GLU A 62 3.60 -4.04 18.28
CA GLU A 62 4.70 -3.21 18.78
C GLU A 62 5.67 -3.99 19.68
N GLU A 63 5.16 -4.91 20.50
CA GLU A 63 5.98 -5.79 21.36
C GLU A 63 6.88 -6.70 20.52
N LEU A 64 6.35 -7.28 19.43
CA LEU A 64 7.12 -8.14 18.53
C LEU A 64 8.24 -7.37 17.85
N LYS A 65 7.95 -6.17 17.32
CA LYS A 65 8.96 -5.29 16.73
C LYS A 65 10.07 -4.99 17.75
N PHE A 66 9.68 -4.51 18.93
CA PHE A 66 10.62 -4.14 19.98
C PHE A 66 11.51 -5.31 20.40
N TYR A 67 10.92 -6.50 20.54
CA TYR A 67 11.66 -7.73 20.86
C TYR A 67 12.69 -8.07 19.77
N ILE A 68 12.30 -8.05 18.48
CA ILE A 68 13.21 -8.34 17.37
C ILE A 68 14.35 -7.32 17.34
N ASP A 69 14.03 -6.03 17.43
CA ASP A 69 14.99 -4.94 17.37
C ASP A 69 15.98 -4.99 18.53
N GLN A 70 15.53 -5.32 19.75
CA GLN A 70 16.40 -5.46 20.90
C GLN A 70 17.32 -6.69 20.83
N VAL A 71 16.83 -7.81 20.33
CA VAL A 71 17.62 -9.05 20.27
C VAL A 71 18.66 -8.97 19.15
N LEU A 72 18.28 -8.44 17.99
CA LEU A 72 19.15 -8.38 16.82
C LEU A 72 19.97 -7.09 16.73
N GLU A 73 19.62 -6.07 17.50
CA GLU A 73 20.20 -4.72 17.46
C GLU A 73 20.10 -4.07 16.05
N VAL A 74 19.07 -4.44 15.29
CA VAL A 74 18.80 -3.99 13.92
C VAL A 74 17.32 -3.65 13.78
N ASP A 75 17.01 -2.55 13.10
CA ASP A 75 15.63 -2.11 12.86
C ASP A 75 14.89 -3.07 11.92
N SER A 76 13.84 -3.70 12.43
CA SER A 76 12.96 -4.59 11.68
C SER A 76 11.84 -3.83 10.95
N ILE A 77 11.51 -4.29 9.74
CA ILE A 77 10.51 -3.68 8.86
C ILE A 77 9.23 -4.52 8.87
N PRO A 78 8.08 -4.01 9.34
CA PRO A 78 6.80 -4.70 9.23
C PRO A 78 6.35 -4.78 7.76
N ILE A 79 5.94 -5.99 7.35
CA ILE A 79 5.32 -6.22 6.04
C ILE A 79 3.87 -6.70 6.15
N GLY A 80 3.46 -7.16 7.34
CA GLY A 80 2.09 -7.54 7.68
C GLY A 80 1.96 -7.72 9.19
N LEU A 81 0.76 -8.08 9.65
CA LEU A 81 0.53 -8.47 11.03
C LEU A 81 1.44 -9.65 11.42
N GLY A 82 2.25 -9.47 12.45
CA GLY A 82 3.13 -10.51 12.97
C GLY A 82 4.34 -10.83 12.09
N ILE A 83 4.55 -10.14 10.96
CA ILE A 83 5.60 -10.46 9.98
C ILE A 83 6.55 -9.28 9.78
N TYR A 84 7.83 -9.55 10.00
CA TYR A 84 8.93 -8.59 9.94
C TYR A 84 10.08 -9.06 9.05
N LEU A 85 10.69 -8.12 8.34
CA LEU A 85 11.93 -8.32 7.60
C LEU A 85 13.09 -7.63 8.32
N VAL A 86 14.22 -8.32 8.44
CA VAL A 86 15.45 -7.77 9.03
C VAL A 86 16.58 -7.90 8.00
N PHE A 87 17.15 -6.78 7.58
CA PHE A 87 18.17 -6.71 6.53
C PHE A 87 19.57 -6.64 7.12
N ARG A 88 20.52 -7.37 6.52
CA ARG A 88 21.95 -7.31 6.89
C ARG A 88 22.60 -5.99 6.50
N ASP A 89 22.22 -5.45 5.35
CA ASP A 89 22.73 -4.17 4.84
C ASP A 89 21.63 -3.11 4.93
N GLU A 90 21.94 -2.02 5.64
CA GLU A 90 21.04 -0.88 5.78
C GLU A 90 20.71 -0.22 4.43
N MET A 91 21.65 -0.21 3.47
CA MET A 91 21.38 0.36 2.15
C MET A 91 20.32 -0.44 1.37
N GLU A 92 20.36 -1.77 1.47
CA GLU A 92 19.34 -2.65 0.90
C GLU A 92 17.99 -2.49 1.62
N ALA A 93 18.01 -2.33 2.94
CA ALA A 93 16.82 -2.01 3.73
C ALA A 93 16.17 -0.70 3.27
N GLN A 94 16.97 0.35 3.07
CA GLN A 94 16.49 1.66 2.61
C GLN A 94 16.01 1.61 1.15
N LYS A 95 16.68 0.85 0.28
CA LYS A 95 16.23 0.61 -1.08
C LYS A 95 14.87 -0.06 -1.11
N PHE A 96 14.66 -1.09 -0.28
CA PHE A 96 13.38 -1.76 -0.12
C PHE A 96 12.29 -0.82 0.42
N ARG A 97 12.59 -0.02 1.44
CA ARG A 97 11.64 0.99 1.97
C ARG A 97 11.23 2.00 0.90
N ALA A 98 12.20 2.53 0.14
CA ALA A 98 11.93 3.51 -0.91
C ALA A 98 11.13 2.91 -2.08
N SER A 99 11.36 1.65 -2.44
CA SER A 99 10.62 1.01 -3.54
C SER A 99 9.14 0.78 -3.21
N ARG A 100 8.75 0.66 -1.93
CA ARG A 100 7.35 0.49 -1.52
C ARG A 100 6.45 1.70 -1.82
N PHE A 101 7.05 2.87 -2.03
CA PHE A 101 6.33 4.10 -2.32
C PHE A 101 6.44 4.53 -3.78
N HIS A 102 7.08 3.73 -4.63
CA HIS A 102 7.20 4.03 -6.05
C HIS A 102 5.85 3.87 -6.74
N SER A 103 5.31 4.97 -7.26
CA SER A 103 4.12 4.93 -8.08
C SER A 103 4.45 4.62 -9.53
N ARG A 104 3.66 3.73 -10.14
CA ARG A 104 3.77 3.45 -11.58
C ARG A 104 3.57 4.71 -12.42
N ALA A 105 4.50 5.00 -13.32
CA ALA A 105 4.39 6.02 -14.33
C ALA A 105 4.43 5.39 -15.73
N LYS A 106 3.80 6.01 -16.71
CA LYS A 106 3.87 5.59 -18.11
C LYS A 106 4.75 6.57 -18.87
N THR A 107 5.61 6.05 -19.72
CA THR A 107 6.41 6.87 -20.63
C THR A 107 5.47 7.67 -21.52
N PRO A 108 5.66 9.01 -21.64
CA PRO A 108 4.81 9.85 -22.47
C PRO A 108 4.76 9.36 -23.92
N ARG A 109 3.57 9.45 -24.53
CA ARG A 109 3.35 9.00 -25.91
C ARG A 109 3.94 10.00 -26.90
N LEU A 110 4.42 9.49 -28.03
CA LEU A 110 4.90 10.32 -29.13
C LEU A 110 3.71 10.99 -29.83
N ILE A 111 3.79 12.31 -30.01
CA ILE A 111 2.74 13.13 -30.60
C ILE A 111 2.96 13.27 -32.11
N THR A 112 4.22 13.35 -32.52
CA THR A 112 4.59 13.60 -33.91
C THR A 112 5.72 12.67 -34.33
N LYS A 113 5.63 12.16 -35.56
CA LYS A 113 6.72 11.45 -36.23
C LYS A 113 7.70 12.46 -36.79
N VAL A 114 8.84 12.62 -36.13
CA VAL A 114 9.96 13.42 -36.63
C VAL A 114 11.03 12.45 -37.09
N ARG A 115 11.44 12.50 -38.37
CA ARG A 115 12.46 11.60 -38.95
C ARG A 115 13.71 11.49 -38.07
N ARG A 116 14.15 12.64 -37.52
CA ARG A 116 15.29 12.71 -36.62
C ARG A 116 15.10 11.91 -35.33
N PHE A 117 13.89 11.76 -34.81
CA PHE A 117 13.66 10.92 -33.63
C PHE A 117 13.60 9.44 -34.00
N GLU A 118 12.93 9.09 -35.11
CA GLU A 118 12.81 7.70 -35.59
C GLU A 118 14.18 7.04 -35.79
N ASP A 119 15.14 7.79 -36.35
CA ASP A 119 16.51 7.31 -36.58
C ASP A 119 17.26 6.96 -35.26
N TYR A 120 16.87 7.57 -34.13
CA TYR A 120 17.52 7.41 -32.83
C TYR A 120 16.62 6.83 -31.74
N GLU A 121 15.44 6.32 -32.09
CA GLU A 121 14.43 5.85 -31.12
C GLU A 121 15.03 4.81 -30.17
N HIS A 122 15.75 3.81 -30.71
CA HIS A 122 16.44 2.79 -29.93
C HIS A 122 17.51 3.32 -28.98
N LEU A 123 18.15 4.45 -29.30
CA LEU A 123 19.14 5.10 -28.43
C LEU A 123 18.48 5.96 -27.34
N LEU A 124 17.35 6.60 -27.66
CA LEU A 124 16.63 7.50 -26.76
C LEU A 124 15.68 6.75 -25.82
N GLN A 125 15.20 5.56 -26.21
CA GLN A 125 14.28 4.76 -25.39
C GLN A 125 14.82 4.46 -23.98
N PRO A 126 16.06 3.98 -23.78
CA PRO A 126 16.60 3.78 -22.43
C PRO A 126 16.66 5.07 -21.59
N LEU A 127 16.87 6.22 -22.24
CA LEU A 127 16.85 7.52 -21.57
C LEU A 127 15.43 7.91 -21.14
N MET A 128 14.44 7.68 -22.00
CA MET A 128 13.03 7.92 -21.70
C MET A 128 12.56 7.02 -20.56
N GLU A 129 12.85 5.73 -20.61
CA GLU A 129 12.53 4.75 -19.55
C GLU A 129 13.17 5.15 -18.21
N PHE A 130 14.45 5.55 -18.23
CA PHE A 130 15.13 6.04 -17.03
C PHE A 130 14.42 7.26 -16.45
N TYR A 131 14.07 8.25 -17.27
CA TYR A 131 13.36 9.42 -16.80
C TYR A 131 12.00 9.04 -16.24
N THR A 132 11.25 8.17 -16.91
CA THR A 132 9.94 7.68 -16.43
C THR A 132 10.05 7.01 -15.06
N GLU A 133 11.12 6.26 -14.81
CA GLU A 133 11.33 5.60 -13.51
C GLU A 133 11.82 6.58 -12.41
N ARG A 134 12.69 7.53 -12.76
CA ARG A 134 13.45 8.35 -11.80
C ARG A 134 12.99 9.81 -11.70
N GLY A 135 12.10 10.25 -12.57
CA GLY A 135 11.62 11.65 -12.66
C GLY A 135 12.72 12.67 -12.92
N ARG A 136 13.87 12.24 -13.47
CA ARG A 136 15.02 13.11 -13.70
C ARG A 136 15.93 12.53 -14.78
N LEU A 137 16.84 13.36 -15.28
CA LEU A 137 17.91 12.90 -16.17
C LEU A 137 18.96 12.04 -15.43
N PRO A 138 19.62 11.09 -16.12
CA PRO A 138 20.69 10.29 -15.55
C PRO A 138 21.91 11.13 -15.15
N ALA A 139 22.58 10.72 -14.09
CA ALA A 139 23.94 11.10 -13.77
C ALA A 139 24.94 10.16 -14.45
N LYS A 140 26.24 10.49 -14.34
CA LYS A 140 27.32 9.68 -14.90
C LYS A 140 27.32 8.27 -14.29
N GLY A 141 27.29 7.25 -15.13
CA GLY A 141 27.31 5.84 -14.76
C GLY A 141 25.93 5.21 -14.51
N GLU A 142 24.84 5.97 -14.57
CA GLU A 142 23.49 5.44 -14.30
C GLU A 142 22.82 4.83 -15.54
N LEU A 143 23.27 5.18 -16.75
CA LEU A 143 22.68 4.72 -18.00
C LEU A 143 23.62 3.78 -18.76
N ARG A 144 23.14 2.59 -19.13
CA ARG A 144 23.96 1.56 -19.80
C ARG A 144 24.52 2.01 -21.15
N ASN A 145 23.73 2.71 -21.95
CA ASN A 145 24.12 3.23 -23.26
C ASN A 145 24.65 4.68 -23.21
N GLU A 146 25.19 5.12 -22.05
CA GLU A 146 25.71 6.48 -21.85
C GLU A 146 26.73 6.91 -22.91
N VAL A 147 27.65 6.01 -23.28
CA VAL A 147 28.74 6.33 -24.24
C VAL A 147 28.15 6.64 -25.62
N GLN A 148 27.34 5.72 -26.16
CA GLN A 148 26.70 5.86 -27.48
C GLN A 148 25.83 7.11 -27.54
N LEU A 149 25.06 7.37 -26.48
CA LEU A 149 24.16 8.52 -26.43
C LEU A 149 24.94 9.84 -26.36
N LYS A 150 26.09 9.87 -25.67
CA LYS A 150 26.96 11.05 -25.63
C LYS A 150 27.77 11.25 -26.91
N GLU A 151 28.13 10.20 -27.62
CA GLU A 151 28.79 10.33 -28.94
C GLU A 151 27.86 11.02 -29.94
N GLU A 152 26.58 10.63 -29.96
CA GLU A 152 25.61 11.20 -30.90
C GLU A 152 25.11 12.59 -30.46
N PHE A 153 24.71 12.75 -29.19
CA PHE A 153 24.02 13.95 -28.71
C PHE A 153 24.87 14.86 -27.81
N ARG A 154 26.12 14.49 -27.51
CA ARG A 154 27.05 15.19 -26.58
C ARG A 154 26.67 15.12 -25.10
N SER A 155 25.39 15.15 -24.75
CA SER A 155 24.92 15.10 -23.36
C SER A 155 23.48 14.60 -23.22
N PHE A 156 23.12 14.08 -22.04
CA PHE A 156 21.74 13.66 -21.73
C PHE A 156 20.72 14.80 -21.92
N ARG A 157 21.06 16.04 -21.57
CA ARG A 157 20.17 17.20 -21.77
C ARG A 157 19.86 17.44 -23.25
N GLN A 158 20.86 17.32 -24.11
CA GLN A 158 20.68 17.53 -25.55
C GLN A 158 19.92 16.38 -26.20
N ALA A 159 20.18 15.14 -25.77
CA ALA A 159 19.37 13.99 -26.18
C ALA A 159 17.91 14.15 -25.77
N PHE A 160 17.65 14.58 -24.53
CA PHE A 160 16.30 14.78 -24.03
C PHE A 160 15.56 15.95 -24.71
N LYS A 161 16.27 16.98 -25.19
CA LYS A 161 15.66 18.01 -26.03
C LYS A 161 15.08 17.45 -27.33
N VAL A 162 15.64 16.37 -27.87
CA VAL A 162 15.07 15.67 -29.05
C VAL A 162 13.81 14.93 -28.66
N VAL A 163 13.76 14.32 -27.46
CA VAL A 163 12.53 13.71 -26.92
C VAL A 163 11.42 14.76 -26.78
N LEU A 164 11.73 15.93 -26.21
CA LEU A 164 10.77 17.03 -26.04
C LEU A 164 10.25 17.62 -27.37
N GLN A 165 10.88 17.33 -28.51
CA GLN A 165 10.33 17.71 -29.83
C GLN A 165 9.17 16.80 -30.26
N VAL A 166 9.04 15.62 -29.66
CA VAL A 166 8.05 14.60 -30.04
C VAL A 166 7.12 14.20 -28.89
N THR A 167 7.28 14.77 -27.69
CA THR A 167 6.45 14.53 -26.49
C THR A 167 6.04 15.86 -25.84
N TYR A 168 5.02 15.85 -24.97
CA TYR A 168 4.64 17.02 -24.19
C TYR A 168 5.56 17.17 -22.98
N GLU A 169 6.04 18.37 -22.72
CA GLU A 169 6.88 18.68 -21.54
C GLU A 169 6.10 18.45 -20.23
N ASP A 170 4.83 18.86 -20.21
CA ASP A 170 3.93 18.67 -19.06
C ASP A 170 3.84 17.22 -18.58
N ASP A 171 3.87 16.24 -19.50
CA ASP A 171 3.83 14.82 -19.14
C ASP A 171 5.08 14.40 -18.35
N TRP A 172 6.25 14.96 -18.70
CA TRP A 172 7.50 14.71 -17.99
C TRP A 172 7.58 15.44 -16.66
N ASP A 173 7.01 16.65 -16.58
CA ASP A 173 6.88 17.39 -15.33
C ASP A 173 5.95 16.66 -14.34
N MET A 174 4.85 16.06 -14.83
CA MET A 174 3.98 15.21 -14.02
C MET A 174 4.72 13.98 -13.47
N ILE A 175 5.58 13.34 -14.26
CA ILE A 175 6.43 12.22 -13.81
C ILE A 175 7.40 12.69 -12.73
N THR A 176 8.04 13.85 -12.95
CA THR A 176 8.96 14.47 -12.00
C THR A 176 8.26 14.74 -10.67
N GLU A 177 7.09 15.37 -10.71
CA GLU A 177 6.31 15.70 -9.51
C GLU A 177 5.82 14.45 -8.78
N LYS A 178 5.33 13.44 -9.52
CA LYS A 178 4.96 12.15 -8.93
C LYS A 178 6.13 11.52 -8.18
N ARG A 179 7.32 11.53 -8.80
CA ARG A 179 8.52 10.98 -8.17
C ARG A 179 8.97 11.77 -6.94
N ARG A 180 8.82 13.10 -6.96
CA ARG A 180 9.04 13.94 -5.78
C ARG A 180 8.10 13.52 -4.65
N GLN A 181 6.81 13.38 -4.93
CA GLN A 181 5.82 12.99 -3.94
C GLN A 181 6.12 11.62 -3.31
N ASP A 182 6.53 10.64 -4.12
CA ASP A 182 6.93 9.31 -3.62
C ASP A 182 8.14 9.37 -2.68
N LEU A 183 9.14 10.20 -3.00
CA LEU A 183 10.31 10.39 -2.15
C LEU A 183 9.97 11.14 -0.86
N LEU A 184 9.07 12.13 -0.91
CA LEU A 184 8.56 12.80 0.28
C LEU A 184 7.80 11.83 1.18
N LEU A 185 6.94 10.99 0.60
CA LEU A 185 6.21 9.94 1.31
C LEU A 185 7.18 8.98 2.02
N TYR A 186 8.19 8.50 1.30
CA TYR A 186 9.26 7.67 1.87
C TYR A 186 9.99 8.35 3.04
N LEU A 187 10.42 9.61 2.88
CA LEU A 187 11.15 10.34 3.92
C LEU A 187 10.27 10.69 5.13
N ALA A 188 8.99 11.00 4.89
CA ALA A 188 8.00 11.29 5.92
C ALA A 188 7.72 10.04 6.77
N LEU A 189 7.46 8.90 6.13
CA LEU A 189 7.19 7.64 6.84
C LEU A 189 8.42 7.05 7.51
N SER A 190 9.62 7.38 7.02
CA SER A 190 10.87 7.00 7.70
C SER A 190 11.08 7.73 9.04
N GLN A 191 10.27 8.76 9.35
CA GLN A 191 10.30 9.47 10.64
C GLN A 191 9.81 8.60 11.81
N PHE A 192 8.89 7.66 11.56
CA PHE A 192 8.28 6.83 12.63
C PHE A 192 9.28 5.89 13.29
N ASP A 193 10.31 5.46 12.56
CA ASP A 193 11.44 4.70 13.10
C ASP A 193 12.64 5.66 13.27
N ARG A 194 13.63 5.53 12.38
CA ARG A 194 14.78 6.42 12.29
C ARG A 194 14.94 6.85 10.85
N ARG A 195 14.80 8.16 10.59
CA ARG A 195 15.07 8.72 9.28
C ARG A 195 16.54 8.46 8.89
N PRO A 196 16.81 7.86 7.71
CA PRO A 196 18.16 7.44 7.33
C PRO A 196 19.09 8.63 7.12
N LYS A 197 20.35 8.50 7.54
CA LYS A 197 21.37 9.51 7.21
C LYS A 197 21.71 9.43 5.73
N MET A 198 22.18 10.52 5.14
CA MET A 198 22.58 10.55 3.72
C MET A 198 23.60 9.46 3.34
N ARG A 199 24.45 9.01 4.28
CA ARG A 199 25.41 7.92 4.04
C ARG A 199 24.75 6.54 3.89
N GLU A 200 23.61 6.33 4.56
CA GLU A 200 22.83 5.08 4.64
C GLU A 200 21.91 4.88 3.43
N LEU A 201 21.69 5.94 2.63
CA LEU A 201 20.92 5.85 1.39
C LEU A 201 21.72 5.18 0.27
N SER A 202 21.04 4.56 -0.69
CA SER A 202 21.69 4.07 -1.91
C SER A 202 22.20 5.22 -2.78
N PRO A 203 23.24 5.01 -3.63
CA PRO A 203 23.76 6.05 -4.53
C PRO A 203 22.67 6.66 -5.43
N GLU A 204 21.75 5.83 -5.93
CA GLU A 204 20.69 6.25 -6.83
C GLU A 204 19.68 7.14 -6.09
N VAL A 205 19.29 6.78 -4.86
CA VAL A 205 18.37 7.61 -4.04
C VAL A 205 19.03 8.93 -3.65
N LYS A 206 20.33 8.96 -3.34
CA LYS A 206 21.07 10.22 -3.09
C LYS A 206 20.99 11.13 -4.31
N GLN A 207 21.17 10.56 -5.50
CA GLN A 207 21.15 11.32 -6.74
C GLN A 207 19.73 11.80 -7.09
N ASP A 208 18.69 11.00 -6.82
CA ASP A 208 17.29 11.43 -6.91
C ASP A 208 17.04 12.63 -6.01
N ILE A 209 17.37 12.52 -4.72
CA ILE A 209 17.12 13.59 -3.75
C ILE A 209 17.86 14.87 -4.15
N LYS A 210 19.12 14.75 -4.57
CA LYS A 210 19.92 15.89 -5.02
C LYS A 210 19.32 16.56 -6.25
N SER A 211 18.90 15.79 -7.25
CA SER A 211 18.38 16.34 -8.50
C SER A 211 16.98 16.93 -8.33
N LEU A 212 16.14 16.31 -7.51
CA LEU A 212 14.74 16.69 -7.36
C LEU A 212 14.57 17.79 -6.30
N PHE A 213 15.27 17.71 -5.17
CA PHE A 213 15.08 18.65 -4.05
C PHE A 213 16.28 19.58 -3.83
N GLY A 214 17.36 19.43 -4.59
CA GLY A 214 18.61 20.17 -4.42
C GLY A 214 19.48 19.65 -3.26
N SER A 215 18.88 19.38 -2.09
CA SER A 215 19.59 18.84 -0.93
C SER A 215 18.72 17.89 -0.09
N TYR A 216 19.40 17.01 0.64
CA TYR A 216 18.75 16.08 1.58
C TYR A 216 17.96 16.81 2.68
N ASN A 217 18.52 17.89 3.22
CA ASN A 217 17.84 18.68 4.25
C ASN A 217 16.56 19.34 3.72
N SER A 218 16.58 19.85 2.49
CA SER A 218 15.39 20.44 1.88
C SER A 218 14.28 19.41 1.68
N ALA A 219 14.62 18.20 1.23
CA ALA A 219 13.68 17.09 1.12
C ALA A 219 13.08 16.70 2.49
N CYS A 220 13.89 16.67 3.54
CA CYS A 220 13.42 16.40 4.90
C CYS A 220 12.44 17.45 5.41
N VAL A 221 12.74 18.74 5.22
CA VAL A 221 11.84 19.83 5.64
C VAL A 221 10.49 19.74 4.92
N MET A 222 10.47 19.43 3.63
CA MET A 222 9.23 19.21 2.89
C MET A 222 8.47 17.97 3.38
N ALA A 223 9.17 16.88 3.68
CA ALA A 223 8.56 15.66 4.20
C ALA A 223 7.95 15.89 5.60
N ASP A 224 8.62 16.66 6.46
CA ASP A 224 8.11 17.04 7.78
C ASP A 224 6.85 17.91 7.68
N ALA A 225 6.84 18.87 6.74
CA ALA A 225 5.65 19.68 6.48
C ALA A 225 4.47 18.83 6.00
N MET A 226 4.72 17.85 5.12
CA MET A 226 3.71 16.91 4.65
C MET A 226 3.16 16.03 5.79
N LEU A 227 4.05 15.54 6.66
CA LEU A 227 3.65 14.76 7.84
C LEU A 227 2.83 15.58 8.83
N TYR A 228 3.16 16.86 9.03
CA TYR A 228 2.34 17.75 9.85
C TYR A 228 0.93 17.95 9.27
N GLN A 229 0.82 18.12 7.95
CA GLN A 229 -0.47 18.28 7.27
C GLN A 229 -1.36 17.04 7.40
N VAL A 230 -0.78 15.83 7.46
CA VAL A 230 -1.54 14.58 7.54
C VAL A 230 -2.36 14.47 8.83
N GLY A 231 -1.91 15.16 9.90
CA GLY A 231 -2.62 15.22 11.18
C GLY A 231 -3.88 16.09 11.15
N ASN A 232 -4.08 16.90 10.09
CA ASN A 232 -5.27 17.74 9.95
C ASN A 232 -6.40 16.96 9.25
N LEU A 233 -7.34 16.46 10.05
CA LEU A 233 -8.47 15.67 9.57
C LEU A 233 -9.44 16.44 8.66
N GLU A 234 -9.49 17.77 8.73
CA GLU A 234 -10.30 18.57 7.80
C GLU A 234 -9.70 18.52 6.38
N ILE A 235 -8.37 18.57 6.26
CA ILE A 235 -7.67 18.42 4.98
C ILE A 235 -7.91 17.01 4.44
N ILE A 236 -7.76 15.97 5.27
CA ILE A 236 -8.04 14.58 4.87
C ILE A 236 -9.47 14.43 4.39
N ALA A 237 -10.45 15.00 5.11
CA ALA A 237 -11.85 14.97 4.71
C ALA A 237 -12.07 15.64 3.34
N GLN A 238 -11.50 16.83 3.12
CA GLN A 238 -11.60 17.54 1.84
C GLN A 238 -10.98 16.75 0.70
N LEU A 239 -9.81 16.16 0.90
CA LEU A 239 -9.14 15.35 -0.11
C LEU A 239 -9.95 14.11 -0.47
N CYS A 240 -10.48 13.40 0.53
CA CYS A 240 -11.35 12.25 0.33
C CYS A 240 -12.63 12.61 -0.44
N GLN A 241 -13.24 13.76 -0.14
CA GLN A 241 -14.45 14.23 -0.84
C GLN A 241 -14.17 14.60 -2.30
N LYS A 242 -12.98 15.15 -2.58
CA LYS A 242 -12.53 15.52 -3.93
C LYS A 242 -12.06 14.34 -4.78
N GLN A 243 -11.81 13.17 -4.18
CA GLN A 243 -11.40 12.00 -4.96
C GLN A 243 -12.47 11.61 -5.98
N THR A 244 -12.00 11.30 -7.18
CA THR A 244 -12.81 10.73 -8.27
C THR A 244 -12.90 9.22 -8.18
N LEU A 245 -11.89 8.57 -7.57
CA LEU A 245 -11.83 7.13 -7.35
C LEU A 245 -12.18 6.80 -5.90
N GLY A 246 -12.97 5.75 -5.70
CA GLY A 246 -13.41 5.29 -4.38
C GLY A 246 -14.83 5.71 -4.03
N ARG A 247 -15.48 4.87 -3.21
CA ARG A 247 -16.81 5.10 -2.69
C ARG A 247 -16.77 6.06 -1.50
N LYS A 248 -17.38 7.23 -1.69
CA LYS A 248 -17.52 8.25 -0.65
C LYS A 248 -18.68 7.88 0.27
N LEU A 249 -18.38 7.75 1.55
CA LEU A 249 -19.33 7.59 2.64
C LEU A 249 -19.34 8.87 3.49
N LYS A 250 -20.31 8.98 4.42
CA LYS A 250 -20.49 10.18 5.26
C LYS A 250 -19.20 10.69 5.92
N ASN A 251 -18.40 9.78 6.49
CA ASN A 251 -17.19 10.12 7.23
C ASN A 251 -15.96 9.28 6.82
N SER A 252 -16.05 8.63 5.66
CA SER A 252 -14.95 7.78 5.17
C SER A 252 -14.95 7.62 3.66
N LEU A 253 -13.79 7.28 3.11
CA LEU A 253 -13.59 6.91 1.72
C LEU A 253 -13.20 5.44 1.69
N LEU A 254 -13.90 4.65 0.88
CA LEU A 254 -13.61 3.24 0.67
C LEU A 254 -12.99 3.06 -0.71
N ILE A 255 -11.85 2.38 -0.80
CA ILE A 255 -11.19 2.08 -2.08
C ILE A 255 -10.73 0.63 -2.11
N HIS A 256 -10.60 0.07 -3.30
CA HIS A 256 -9.81 -1.14 -3.50
C HIS A 256 -8.31 -0.80 -3.43
N ILE A 257 -7.48 -1.73 -2.97
CA ILE A 257 -6.04 -1.52 -2.77
C ILE A 257 -5.31 -1.13 -4.07
N SER A 258 -5.83 -1.56 -5.23
CA SER A 258 -5.29 -1.18 -6.55
C SER A 258 -5.37 0.34 -6.85
N VAL A 259 -6.23 1.07 -6.14
CA VAL A 259 -6.39 2.52 -6.28
C VAL A 259 -5.42 3.31 -5.40
N LEU A 260 -4.82 2.69 -4.38
CA LEU A 260 -4.00 3.40 -3.39
C LEU A 260 -2.86 4.23 -4.02
N GLU A 261 -2.15 3.69 -5.01
CA GLU A 261 -1.06 4.39 -5.71
C GLU A 261 -1.53 5.56 -6.60
N LYS A 262 -2.84 5.66 -6.86
CA LYS A 262 -3.47 6.71 -7.68
C LYS A 262 -4.07 7.84 -6.84
N LEU A 263 -4.14 7.66 -5.51
CA LEU A 263 -4.64 8.69 -4.61
C LEU A 263 -3.66 9.85 -4.44
N GLU A 264 -4.21 10.98 -3.99
CA GLU A 264 -3.44 12.14 -3.54
C GLU A 264 -2.36 11.75 -2.51
N PRO A 265 -1.14 12.33 -2.58
CA PRO A 265 -0.01 11.93 -1.74
C PRO A 265 -0.31 11.96 -0.25
N LEU A 266 -1.11 12.93 0.21
CA LEU A 266 -1.43 13.05 1.63
C LEU A 266 -2.35 11.91 2.11
N LEU A 267 -3.23 11.38 1.26
CA LEU A 267 -4.01 10.18 1.59
C LEU A 267 -3.12 8.95 1.62
N ARG A 268 -2.19 8.81 0.65
CA ARG A 268 -1.17 7.75 0.67
C ARG A 268 -0.32 7.79 1.94
N LEU A 269 0.06 8.99 2.40
CA LEU A 269 0.76 9.19 3.67
C LEU A 269 -0.11 8.79 4.87
N TYR A 270 -1.38 9.16 4.87
CA TYR A 270 -2.31 8.83 5.94
C TYR A 270 -2.50 7.31 6.11
N GLU A 271 -2.63 6.56 5.01
CA GLU A 271 -2.59 5.09 5.03
C GLU A 271 -1.22 4.56 5.45
N GLY A 272 -0.16 5.18 4.92
CA GLY A 272 1.23 4.85 5.23
C GLY A 272 1.56 4.91 6.72
N CYS A 273 0.97 5.85 7.47
CA CYS A 273 1.15 5.95 8.92
C CYS A 273 0.69 4.66 9.64
N ALA A 274 -0.40 4.05 9.18
CA ALA A 274 -0.87 2.75 9.70
C ALA A 274 0.00 1.61 9.20
N SER A 275 0.17 1.47 7.88
CA SER A 275 0.84 0.32 7.28
C SER A 275 2.33 0.25 7.60
N ARG A 276 2.97 1.38 7.90
CA ARG A 276 4.40 1.41 8.26
C ARG A 276 4.66 1.03 9.71
N THR A 277 3.75 1.40 10.60
CA THR A 277 3.92 1.23 12.05
C THR A 277 3.39 -0.11 12.50
N VAL A 278 2.18 -0.46 12.05
CA VAL A 278 1.49 -1.69 12.43
C VAL A 278 1.57 -2.75 11.33
N GLY A 279 1.52 -2.35 10.06
CA GLY A 279 1.37 -3.29 8.95
C GLY A 279 -0.06 -3.35 8.43
N ARG A 280 -0.24 -3.87 7.23
CA ARG A 280 -1.57 -4.16 6.67
C ARG A 280 -2.06 -5.51 7.19
N LEU A 281 -3.38 -5.67 7.19
CA LEU A 281 -3.99 -6.99 7.24
C LEU A 281 -3.56 -7.77 5.99
N GLU A 282 -3.18 -9.03 6.19
CA GLU A 282 -2.80 -9.93 5.10
C GLU A 282 -3.96 -10.07 4.11
N GLU A 283 -3.65 -10.06 2.80
CA GLU A 283 -4.62 -10.17 1.70
C GLU A 283 -5.72 -9.10 1.63
N ALA A 284 -5.70 -8.10 2.51
CA ALA A 284 -6.69 -7.03 2.48
C ALA A 284 -6.73 -6.33 1.12
N ASN A 285 -7.91 -6.36 0.51
CA ASN A 285 -8.15 -5.83 -0.82
C ASN A 285 -8.96 -4.53 -0.79
N VAL A 286 -9.59 -4.18 0.33
CA VAL A 286 -10.32 -2.92 0.49
C VAL A 286 -9.77 -2.12 1.68
N ILE A 287 -9.62 -0.80 1.49
CA ILE A 287 -9.11 0.14 2.49
C ILE A 287 -10.14 1.24 2.74
N GLN A 288 -10.46 1.48 4.00
CA GLN A 288 -11.33 2.57 4.44
C GLN A 288 -10.52 3.65 5.17
N PHE A 289 -10.56 4.86 4.61
CA PHE A 289 -9.99 6.07 5.18
C PHE A 289 -11.05 6.77 6.02
N SER A 290 -10.90 6.79 7.34
CA SER A 290 -11.81 7.54 8.22
C SER A 290 -11.20 8.87 8.61
N TRP A 291 -12.00 9.94 8.64
CA TRP A 291 -11.53 11.28 9.06
C TRP A 291 -12.33 11.89 10.22
N ARG A 292 -13.41 11.25 10.69
CA ARG A 292 -14.05 11.68 11.95
C ARG A 292 -13.19 11.38 13.16
N ILE A 293 -12.51 10.23 13.12
CA ILE A 293 -11.51 9.76 14.08
C ILE A 293 -10.33 9.31 13.23
N PRO A 294 -9.08 9.62 13.63
CA PRO A 294 -7.91 9.28 12.83
C PRO A 294 -7.74 7.75 12.78
N LYS A 295 -8.22 7.11 11.71
CA LYS A 295 -8.34 5.65 11.64
C LYS A 295 -8.26 5.14 10.20
N ILE A 296 -7.51 4.06 10.01
CA ILE A 296 -7.51 3.24 8.80
C ILE A 296 -8.19 1.91 9.12
N THR A 297 -9.00 1.41 8.18
CA THR A 297 -9.56 0.05 8.27
C THR A 297 -9.19 -0.73 7.03
N TYR A 298 -8.62 -1.91 7.21
CA TYR A 298 -8.40 -2.90 6.17
C TYR A 298 -9.53 -3.93 6.22
N LEU A 299 -10.04 -4.30 5.06
CA LEU A 299 -11.11 -5.26 4.87
C LEU A 299 -10.64 -6.30 3.86
N TYR A 300 -10.92 -7.56 4.16
CA TYR A 300 -10.58 -8.68 3.31
C TYR A 300 -11.83 -9.39 2.80
N TYR A 301 -11.94 -9.47 1.48
CA TYR A 301 -13.00 -10.14 0.73
C TYR A 301 -12.36 -11.19 -0.19
N PRO A 302 -12.21 -12.47 0.22
CA PRO A 302 -11.45 -13.48 -0.53
C PRO A 302 -11.87 -13.59 -2.00
N ASP A 303 -13.18 -13.63 -2.25
CA ASP A 303 -13.77 -13.78 -3.58
C ASP A 303 -14.13 -12.43 -4.22
N PHE A 304 -13.32 -11.39 -4.00
CA PHE A 304 -13.64 -10.03 -4.47
C PHE A 304 -13.92 -9.94 -5.97
N ASP A 305 -13.16 -10.67 -6.79
CA ASP A 305 -13.33 -10.69 -8.25
C ASP A 305 -14.33 -11.75 -8.73
N ASP A 306 -14.55 -12.82 -7.97
CA ASP A 306 -15.32 -13.98 -8.42
C ASP A 306 -16.79 -13.94 -7.97
N ASN A 307 -17.08 -13.30 -6.84
CA ASN A 307 -18.42 -13.18 -6.28
C ASN A 307 -18.96 -11.75 -6.48
N PRO A 308 -20.16 -11.55 -7.05
CA PRO A 308 -20.81 -10.24 -7.18
C PRO A 308 -20.86 -9.44 -5.87
N HIS A 309 -21.24 -10.12 -4.78
CA HIS A 309 -21.33 -9.57 -3.43
C HIS A 309 -20.53 -10.41 -2.45
N PRO A 310 -19.19 -10.29 -2.46
CA PRO A 310 -18.33 -11.10 -1.62
C PRO A 310 -18.61 -10.80 -0.15
N ILE A 311 -18.56 -11.85 0.67
CA ILE A 311 -18.66 -11.73 2.12
C ILE A 311 -17.37 -11.11 2.69
N LEU A 312 -17.52 -10.25 3.69
CA LEU A 312 -16.39 -9.79 4.48
C LEU A 312 -15.88 -10.98 5.28
N HIS A 313 -14.62 -11.38 5.08
CA HIS A 313 -13.99 -12.45 5.85
C HIS A 313 -13.36 -11.89 7.12
N SER A 314 -12.61 -10.79 7.01
CA SER A 314 -11.94 -10.20 8.16
C SER A 314 -11.77 -8.69 8.02
N ARG A 315 -11.69 -8.03 9.18
CA ARG A 315 -11.55 -6.59 9.29
C ARG A 315 -10.51 -6.25 10.33
N MET A 316 -9.58 -5.37 9.98
CA MET A 316 -8.60 -4.80 10.89
C MET A 316 -8.73 -3.29 10.94
N GLN A 317 -8.95 -2.73 12.13
CA GLN A 317 -9.04 -1.29 12.35
C GLN A 317 -7.83 -0.81 13.14
N ILE A 318 -7.17 0.24 12.67
CA ILE A 318 -6.01 0.85 13.32
C ILE A 318 -6.35 2.30 13.65
N GLN A 319 -6.39 2.63 14.93
CA GLN A 319 -6.50 4.02 15.38
C GLN A 319 -5.12 4.67 15.34
N LEU A 320 -4.95 5.75 14.59
CA LEU A 320 -3.62 6.35 14.35
C LEU A 320 -3.09 7.17 15.53
N ASN A 321 -3.93 7.51 16.50
CA ASN A 321 -3.55 8.31 17.67
C ASN A 321 -2.84 7.50 18.77
N ASN A 322 -3.19 6.23 18.92
CA ASN A 322 -2.66 5.33 19.94
C ASN A 322 -2.24 3.96 19.39
N LEU A 323 -2.31 3.80 18.07
CA LEU A 323 -1.96 2.58 17.34
C LEU A 323 -2.75 1.34 17.76
N ARG A 324 -3.88 1.51 18.47
CA ARG A 324 -4.74 0.39 18.88
C ARG A 324 -5.30 -0.31 17.65
N VAL A 325 -5.10 -1.62 17.62
CA VAL A 325 -5.61 -2.53 16.61
C VAL A 325 -6.84 -3.25 17.13
N ASN A 326 -7.94 -3.21 16.37
CA ASN A 326 -9.09 -4.07 16.59
C ASN A 326 -9.28 -4.96 15.36
N HIS A 327 -9.31 -6.28 15.56
CA HIS A 327 -9.62 -7.25 14.51
C HIS A 327 -11.04 -7.78 14.69
N SER A 328 -11.66 -8.23 13.61
CA SER A 328 -12.94 -8.91 13.64
C SER A 328 -12.92 -9.96 12.54
N ASP A 329 -13.27 -11.18 12.91
CA ASP A 329 -13.44 -12.31 12.00
C ASP A 329 -14.93 -12.53 11.75
N TYR A 330 -15.27 -12.91 10.53
CA TYR A 330 -16.63 -13.08 10.03
C TYR A 330 -16.80 -14.43 9.29
N GLU A 331 -15.75 -15.27 9.21
CA GLU A 331 -15.76 -16.55 8.48
C GLU A 331 -16.87 -17.49 8.96
N GLU A 332 -17.08 -17.57 10.27
CA GLU A 332 -18.11 -18.43 10.89
C GLU A 332 -19.45 -17.70 11.16
N GLU A 333 -19.59 -16.43 10.74
CA GLU A 333 -20.82 -15.68 10.97
C GLU A 333 -21.92 -16.12 9.97
N GLU A 334 -23.12 -16.45 10.46
CA GLU A 334 -24.25 -16.86 9.59
C GLU A 334 -24.79 -15.74 8.68
N ASN A 335 -24.56 -14.48 9.06
CA ASN A 335 -25.06 -13.31 8.34
C ASN A 335 -23.98 -12.23 8.18
N PRO A 336 -22.86 -12.54 7.50
CA PRO A 336 -21.72 -11.64 7.42
C PRO A 336 -22.08 -10.40 6.58
N PRO A 337 -21.40 -9.26 6.81
CA PRO A 337 -21.49 -8.11 5.90
C PRO A 337 -21.05 -8.51 4.49
N ILE A 338 -21.73 -7.98 3.48
CA ILE A 338 -21.37 -8.18 2.06
C ILE A 338 -20.97 -6.87 1.41
N LEU A 339 -20.22 -6.96 0.31
CA LEU A 339 -19.79 -5.80 -0.45
C LEU A 339 -20.69 -5.52 -1.65
N HIS A 340 -20.97 -4.24 -1.87
CA HIS A 340 -21.72 -3.70 -3.00
C HIS A 340 -20.94 -2.56 -3.64
N TYR A 341 -21.33 -2.14 -4.85
CA TYR A 341 -20.73 -1.02 -5.57
C TYR A 341 -19.23 -1.20 -5.83
N LYS A 342 -18.82 -2.39 -6.29
CA LYS A 342 -17.39 -2.70 -6.54
C LYS A 342 -16.80 -1.84 -7.65
N ASP A 343 -17.61 -1.44 -8.63
CA ASP A 343 -17.29 -0.50 -9.69
C ASP A 343 -16.70 0.81 -9.14
N SER A 344 -17.28 1.32 -8.06
CA SER A 344 -16.87 2.58 -7.43
C SER A 344 -15.57 2.47 -6.63
N LEU A 345 -15.13 1.25 -6.31
CA LEU A 345 -13.92 0.99 -5.51
C LEU A 345 -12.66 0.84 -6.33
N VAL A 346 -12.81 0.46 -7.60
CA VAL A 346 -11.70 0.21 -8.53
C VAL A 346 -11.57 1.36 -9.55
N SER A 347 -10.51 1.34 -10.33
CA SER A 347 -10.29 2.32 -11.40
C SER A 347 -10.81 1.80 -12.75
N PRO A 348 -11.09 2.67 -13.74
CA PRO A 348 -11.62 2.25 -15.05
C PRO A 348 -10.74 1.27 -15.85
N ASP A 349 -9.44 1.22 -15.54
CA ASP A 349 -8.48 0.27 -16.11
C ASP A 349 -8.40 -1.07 -15.36
N TYR A 350 -9.25 -1.28 -14.34
CA TYR A 350 -9.37 -2.56 -13.65
C TYR A 350 -10.05 -3.60 -14.55
N PRO A 351 -9.55 -4.85 -14.65
CA PRO A 351 -10.03 -5.83 -15.63
C PRO A 351 -11.53 -6.07 -15.62
N LEU A 352 -12.16 -6.07 -14.44
CA LEU A 352 -13.60 -6.32 -14.25
C LEU A 352 -14.43 -5.06 -14.05
N TYR A 353 -13.88 -3.86 -14.32
CA TYR A 353 -14.58 -2.59 -14.05
C TYR A 353 -15.94 -2.50 -14.75
N GLU A 354 -16.01 -2.77 -16.06
CA GLU A 354 -17.27 -2.70 -16.80
C GLU A 354 -18.29 -3.72 -16.30
N THR A 355 -17.86 -4.96 -15.98
CA THR A 355 -18.73 -5.99 -15.39
C THR A 355 -19.33 -5.55 -14.05
N PHE A 356 -18.54 -4.96 -13.16
CA PHE A 356 -19.03 -4.46 -11.88
C PHE A 356 -20.00 -3.30 -12.07
N LYS A 357 -19.73 -2.44 -13.05
CA LYS A 357 -20.53 -1.25 -13.35
C LYS A 357 -21.89 -1.65 -13.90
N GLU A 358 -21.94 -2.55 -14.88
CA GLU A 358 -23.18 -3.06 -15.47
C GLU A 358 -24.09 -3.71 -14.42
N LEU A 359 -23.52 -4.53 -13.53
CA LEU A 359 -24.28 -5.13 -12.43
C LEU A 359 -24.85 -4.04 -11.50
N THR A 360 -24.00 -3.09 -11.08
CA THR A 360 -24.43 -2.02 -10.16
C THR A 360 -25.53 -1.16 -10.78
N GLU A 361 -25.44 -0.83 -12.07
CA GLU A 361 -26.47 -0.08 -12.80
C GLU A 361 -27.81 -0.86 -12.82
N LYS A 362 -27.78 -2.17 -13.14
CA LYS A 362 -28.99 -3.03 -13.11
C LYS A 362 -29.62 -3.09 -11.71
N GLU A 363 -28.82 -3.25 -10.67
CA GLU A 363 -29.29 -3.30 -9.28
C GLU A 363 -29.92 -1.98 -8.84
N GLN A 364 -29.38 -0.85 -9.29
CA GLN A 364 -29.94 0.48 -9.03
C GLN A 364 -31.25 0.70 -9.79
N GLU A 365 -31.33 0.30 -11.06
CA GLU A 365 -32.55 0.42 -11.87
C GLU A 365 -33.73 -0.36 -11.28
N LEU A 366 -33.45 -1.51 -10.67
CA LEU A 366 -34.43 -2.34 -9.97
C LEU A 366 -34.71 -1.87 -8.52
N GLY A 367 -34.04 -0.81 -8.06
CA GLY A 367 -34.21 -0.27 -6.70
C GLY A 367 -33.63 -1.17 -5.60
N LEU A 368 -32.79 -2.16 -5.94
CA LEU A 368 -32.26 -3.12 -4.96
C LEU A 368 -31.33 -2.48 -3.93
N LEU A 369 -30.79 -1.30 -4.24
CA LEU A 369 -29.83 -0.59 -3.40
C LEU A 369 -30.42 0.64 -2.69
N ASP A 370 -31.74 0.87 -2.79
CA ASP A 370 -32.42 2.03 -2.20
C ASP A 370 -32.35 2.01 -0.66
N ASP A 371 -32.58 0.85 -0.05
CA ASP A 371 -32.36 0.62 1.38
C ASP A 371 -31.11 -0.22 1.62
N TYR A 372 -29.95 0.43 1.51
CA TYR A 372 -28.65 -0.18 1.77
C TYR A 372 -28.56 -0.87 3.14
N HIS A 373 -29.33 -0.43 4.14
CA HIS A 373 -29.29 -1.06 5.46
C HIS A 373 -29.90 -2.46 5.46
N GLN A 374 -30.87 -2.74 4.58
CA GLN A 374 -31.48 -4.06 4.44
C GLN A 374 -30.58 -5.04 3.69
N VAL A 375 -29.83 -4.55 2.69
CA VAL A 375 -29.06 -5.41 1.77
C VAL A 375 -27.57 -5.52 2.09
N ASN A 376 -27.06 -4.84 3.11
CA ASN A 376 -25.63 -4.85 3.43
C ASN A 376 -25.12 -6.13 4.14
N ARG A 377 -26.00 -7.08 4.46
CA ARG A 377 -25.63 -8.41 4.98
C ARG A 377 -26.24 -9.52 4.13
N LEU A 378 -25.59 -10.67 4.14
CA LEU A 378 -25.91 -11.80 3.27
C LEU A 378 -27.39 -12.22 3.32
N GLN A 379 -27.95 -12.45 4.52
CA GLN A 379 -29.34 -12.91 4.63
C GLN A 379 -30.34 -11.85 4.16
N GLY A 380 -30.04 -10.57 4.41
CA GLY A 380 -30.86 -9.45 3.96
C GLY A 380 -30.88 -9.37 2.43
N TRP A 381 -29.72 -9.53 1.80
CA TRP A 381 -29.59 -9.58 0.35
C TRP A 381 -30.32 -10.77 -0.29
N LEU A 382 -30.11 -11.98 0.21
CA LEU A 382 -30.77 -13.18 -0.30
C LEU A 382 -32.29 -13.09 -0.18
N LYS A 383 -32.79 -12.57 0.95
CA LYS A 383 -34.21 -12.33 1.14
C LYS A 383 -34.75 -11.30 0.13
N PHE A 384 -34.01 -10.23 -0.11
CA PHE A 384 -34.41 -9.19 -1.04
C PHE A 384 -34.49 -9.70 -2.49
N LEU A 385 -33.52 -10.52 -2.91
CA LEU A 385 -33.57 -11.20 -4.22
C LEU A 385 -34.80 -12.12 -4.34
N GLN A 386 -35.05 -12.94 -3.31
CA GLN A 386 -36.20 -13.85 -3.29
C GLN A 386 -37.55 -13.09 -3.35
N GLU A 387 -37.70 -12.00 -2.60
CA GLU A 387 -38.93 -11.19 -2.60
C GLU A 387 -39.22 -10.53 -3.96
N ASN A 388 -38.18 -10.34 -4.79
CA ASN A 388 -38.29 -9.79 -6.14
C ASN A 388 -38.26 -10.87 -7.25
N ASN A 389 -38.25 -12.17 -6.91
CA ASN A 389 -38.07 -13.29 -7.85
C ASN A 389 -36.83 -13.14 -8.74
N LEU A 390 -35.71 -12.75 -8.15
CA LEU A 390 -34.44 -12.56 -8.82
C LEU A 390 -33.40 -13.56 -8.29
N LYS A 391 -32.43 -13.92 -9.14
CA LYS A 391 -31.22 -14.64 -8.77
C LYS A 391 -30.00 -14.06 -9.50
N LEU A 392 -28.83 -14.32 -8.95
CA LEU A 392 -27.53 -14.02 -9.59
C LEU A 392 -26.99 -15.29 -10.26
N ASP A 393 -26.70 -15.21 -11.55
CA ASP A 393 -25.90 -16.18 -12.29
C ASP A 393 -24.58 -15.53 -12.69
N GLY A 394 -23.53 -15.75 -11.90
CA GLY A 394 -22.33 -14.93 -11.96
C GLY A 394 -22.67 -13.46 -11.74
N TYR A 395 -22.26 -12.59 -12.65
CA TYR A 395 -22.54 -11.14 -12.60
C TYR A 395 -23.83 -10.73 -13.32
N ASP A 396 -24.63 -11.70 -13.77
CA ASP A 396 -25.91 -11.42 -14.39
C ASP A 396 -27.06 -11.64 -13.40
N LEU A 397 -27.89 -10.61 -13.29
CA LEU A 397 -29.12 -10.65 -12.51
C LEU A 397 -30.26 -11.10 -13.44
N ILE A 398 -30.89 -12.22 -13.10
CA ILE A 398 -31.94 -12.86 -13.91
C ILE A 398 -33.17 -13.15 -13.04
N GLU A 399 -34.33 -13.32 -13.66
CA GLU A 399 -35.53 -13.79 -12.96
C GLU A 399 -35.35 -15.27 -12.54
N ASP A 400 -35.80 -15.60 -11.33
CA ASP A 400 -35.64 -16.94 -10.74
C ASP A 400 -36.57 -18.00 -11.33
#